data_AF-A0A4U5JZ27-F1
#
_entry.id   AF-A0A4U5JZ27-F1
#
_cell.length_a   1.000
_cell.length_b   1.000
_cell.length_c   1.000
_cell.angle_alpha   90.00
_cell.angle_beta   90.00
_cell.angle_gamma   90.00
#
_symmetry.space_group_name_H-M   'P 1'
#
loop_
_entity.id
_entity.type
_entity.pdbx_description
1 polymer ?
#
loop_
_entity_poly.entity_id
_entity_poly.type
_entity_poly.pdbx_seq_one_letter_code
_entity_poly.pdbx_strand_id
1 'polypeptide(L)'
;MAAALAFVPGAVLSQTGRPLLDHLKAMTLAFEALNSKFGRDDYGAGGADFDETRREWRVEIDRGEGKAPRRLVVSISEISGAICAHAPAQDGCVASGDASALLEAERGRRKALAEAARNPPPDLQGAMAALIRYQAKPGGFLSGGNLASIYVSMHWPDARESLDLSSDAIRSLRDLRIRILPGSQWIPPAGNKHVGENASVNIGLPARRADGTFEVRYGYWCGSLCAATCVAVMRHDAAGWHVVSSEVESMS
;
A
#
# COMPACT_ATOMS: atom_id res chain seq x y z
N MET A 1 -29.66 40.04 18.33
CA MET A 1 -28.29 39.95 17.77
C MET A 1 -27.95 38.48 17.61
N ALA A 2 -27.99 37.97 16.37
CA ALA A 2 -27.66 36.58 16.07
C ALA A 2 -26.15 36.49 15.77
N ALA A 3 -25.42 35.71 16.57
CA ALA A 3 -24.01 35.43 16.33
C ALA A 3 -23.91 34.30 15.29
N ALA A 4 -23.42 34.62 14.09
CA ALA A 4 -23.07 33.64 13.09
C ALA A 4 -21.77 32.94 13.51
N LEU A 5 -21.89 31.65 13.85
CA LEU A 5 -20.75 30.76 14.02
C LEU A 5 -20.17 30.47 12.64
N ALA A 6 -19.02 31.09 12.34
CA ALA A 6 -18.23 30.75 11.18
C ALA A 6 -17.67 29.32 11.35
N PHE A 7 -18.15 28.41 10.51
CA PHE A 7 -17.52 27.11 10.31
C PHE A 7 -16.13 27.34 9.72
N VAL A 8 -15.09 27.09 10.52
CA VAL A 8 -13.74 26.91 9.99
C VAL A 8 -13.70 25.48 9.43
N PRO A 9 -13.56 25.26 8.12
CA PRO A 9 -13.32 23.93 7.60
C PRO A 9 -12.03 23.42 8.22
N GLY A 10 -12.14 22.42 9.08
CA GLY A 10 -11.01 21.75 9.70
C GLY A 10 -10.02 21.33 8.63
N ALA A 11 -8.76 21.68 8.86
CA ALA A 11 -7.64 21.35 8.01
C ALA A 11 -7.71 19.88 7.61
N VAL A 12 -7.97 19.63 6.33
CA VAL A 12 -7.54 18.39 5.68
C VAL A 12 -6.03 18.40 5.81
N LEU A 13 -5.51 17.71 6.84
CA LEU A 13 -4.07 17.53 7.00
C LEU A 13 -3.54 16.99 5.69
N SER A 14 -2.76 17.85 5.06
CA SER A 14 -2.43 17.77 3.66
C SER A 14 -1.52 16.57 3.46
N GLN A 15 -2.02 15.52 2.82
CA GLN A 15 -1.17 14.45 2.25
C GLN A 15 -0.22 15.00 1.15
N THR A 16 -0.17 16.31 0.93
CA THR A 16 0.62 17.01 -0.09
C THR A 16 2.12 16.99 0.16
N GLY A 17 2.59 16.52 1.32
CA GLY A 17 4.02 16.33 1.59
C GLY A 17 4.56 14.96 1.17
N ARG A 18 3.75 13.90 1.24
CA ARG A 18 4.25 12.54 0.98
C ARG A 18 4.37 12.27 -0.53
N PRO A 19 5.43 11.58 -0.98
CA PRO A 19 5.52 11.12 -2.36
C PRO A 19 4.32 10.21 -2.68
N LEU A 20 3.85 10.25 -3.93
CA LEU A 20 2.83 9.37 -4.49
C LEU A 20 3.35 7.95 -4.58
N LEU A 21 4.56 7.79 -5.12
CA LEU A 21 5.24 6.51 -5.21
C LEU A 21 5.92 6.17 -3.89
N ASP A 22 6.11 4.88 -3.64
CA ASP A 22 7.06 4.43 -2.63
C ASP A 22 8.45 4.22 -3.25
N HIS A 23 9.46 4.09 -2.40
CA HIS A 23 10.85 3.92 -2.80
C HIS A 23 11.03 2.74 -3.78
N LEU A 24 10.35 1.60 -3.53
CA LEU A 24 10.50 0.42 -4.36
C LEU A 24 9.91 0.64 -5.76
N LYS A 25 8.71 1.25 -5.85
CA LYS A 25 8.09 1.61 -7.14
C LYS A 25 8.96 2.60 -7.92
N ALA A 26 9.54 3.60 -7.24
CA ALA A 26 10.47 4.53 -7.88
C ALA A 26 11.70 3.82 -8.46
N MET A 27 12.31 2.91 -7.69
CA MET A 27 13.43 2.07 -8.16
C MET A 27 13.05 1.21 -9.37
N THR A 28 11.90 0.52 -9.32
CA THR A 28 11.41 -0.33 -10.41
C THR A 28 11.23 0.47 -11.70
N LEU A 29 10.55 1.63 -11.62
CA LEU A 29 10.35 2.52 -12.77
C LEU A 29 11.69 3.03 -13.34
N ALA A 30 12.65 3.35 -12.47
CA ALA A 30 13.98 3.77 -12.91
C ALA A 30 14.68 2.66 -13.72
N PHE A 31 14.65 1.42 -13.23
CA PHE A 31 15.21 0.29 -13.96
C PHE A 31 14.46 -0.02 -15.26
N GLU A 32 13.13 0.06 -15.27
CA GLU A 32 12.34 -0.14 -16.50
C GLU A 32 12.71 0.88 -17.58
N ALA A 33 12.86 2.15 -17.23
CA ALA A 33 13.29 3.19 -18.15
C ALA A 33 14.68 2.89 -18.73
N LEU A 34 15.63 2.46 -17.90
CA LEU A 34 16.98 2.07 -18.35
C LEU A 34 16.97 0.82 -19.23
N ASN A 35 16.24 -0.22 -18.82
CA ASN A 35 16.12 -1.48 -19.54
C ASN A 35 15.53 -1.28 -20.94
N SER A 36 14.59 -0.34 -21.10
CA SER A 36 14.02 -0.02 -22.41
C SER A 36 15.06 0.47 -23.43
N LYS A 37 16.12 1.12 -22.95
CA LYS A 37 17.17 1.72 -23.78
C LYS A 37 18.42 0.86 -23.89
N PHE A 38 18.86 0.28 -22.78
CA PHE A 38 20.14 -0.41 -22.67
C PHE A 38 20.02 -1.94 -22.61
N GLY A 39 18.79 -2.47 -22.58
CA GLY A 39 18.53 -3.87 -22.29
C GLY A 39 18.71 -4.19 -20.80
N ARG A 40 18.38 -5.43 -20.42
CA ARG A 40 18.58 -5.91 -19.06
C ARG A 40 20.08 -6.01 -18.76
N ASP A 41 20.53 -5.32 -17.72
CA ASP A 41 21.94 -5.23 -17.33
C ASP A 41 22.09 -5.38 -15.81
N ASP A 42 23.32 -5.65 -15.37
CA ASP A 42 23.66 -5.65 -13.94
C ASP A 42 23.87 -4.20 -13.49
N TYR A 43 22.81 -3.66 -12.88
CA TYR A 43 22.83 -2.32 -12.30
C TYR A 43 23.16 -2.38 -10.82
N GLY A 44 24.17 -1.62 -10.40
CA GLY A 44 24.29 -1.20 -9.01
C GLY A 44 23.43 0.05 -8.82
N ALA A 45 22.47 0.04 -7.89
CA ALA A 45 21.71 1.25 -7.59
C ALA A 45 22.03 1.74 -6.18
N GLY A 46 22.26 3.05 -6.08
CA GLY A 46 22.10 3.77 -4.82
C GLY A 46 20.63 3.77 -4.40
N GLY A 47 20.37 4.19 -3.17
CA GLY A 47 18.99 4.40 -2.72
C GLY A 47 18.24 5.40 -3.61
N ALA A 48 16.91 5.39 -3.51
CA ALA A 48 16.05 6.39 -4.10
C ALA A 48 15.75 7.50 -3.08
N ASP A 49 16.08 8.74 -3.43
CA ASP A 49 15.81 9.91 -2.61
C ASP A 49 14.69 10.74 -3.24
N PHE A 50 13.77 11.24 -2.42
CA PHE A 50 12.68 12.11 -2.88
C PHE A 50 12.99 13.58 -2.59
N ASP A 51 13.05 14.40 -3.65
CA ASP A 51 13.15 15.85 -3.58
C ASP A 51 11.74 16.43 -3.44
N GLU A 52 11.35 16.79 -2.21
CA GLU A 52 10.02 17.35 -1.91
C GLU A 52 9.75 18.67 -2.66
N THR A 53 10.79 19.49 -2.88
CA THR A 53 10.65 20.80 -3.52
C THR A 53 10.32 20.64 -5.00
N ARG A 54 10.96 19.68 -5.67
CA ARG A 54 10.71 19.37 -7.08
C ARG A 54 9.63 18.33 -7.30
N ARG A 55 9.17 17.68 -6.23
CA ARG A 55 8.26 16.52 -6.27
C ARG A 55 8.82 15.44 -7.21
N GLU A 56 10.09 15.10 -7.03
CA GLU A 56 10.84 14.24 -7.94
C GLU A 56 11.63 13.18 -7.16
N TRP A 57 11.57 11.93 -7.61
CA TRP A 57 12.48 10.89 -7.13
C TRP A 57 13.79 10.94 -7.91
N ARG A 58 14.90 10.75 -7.22
CA ARG A 58 16.23 10.56 -7.81
C ARG A 58 16.79 9.21 -7.41
N VAL A 59 17.23 8.47 -8.43
CA VAL A 59 17.87 7.17 -8.26
C VAL A 59 19.23 7.22 -8.93
N GLU A 60 20.29 7.03 -8.15
CA GLU A 60 21.64 6.92 -8.70
C GLU A 60 21.89 5.47 -9.13
N ILE A 61 22.33 5.27 -10.37
CA ILE A 61 22.55 3.94 -10.94
C ILE A 61 23.92 3.88 -11.58
N ASP A 62 24.75 2.96 -11.10
CA ASP A 62 26.00 2.56 -11.70
C ASP A 62 25.77 1.34 -12.62
N ARG A 63 26.24 1.48 -13.86
CA ARG A 63 26.32 0.42 -14.85
C ARG A 63 27.65 -0.30 -14.69
N GLY A 64 27.65 -1.62 -14.85
CA GLY A 64 28.84 -2.47 -14.71
C GLY A 64 30.06 -2.01 -15.52
N GLU A 65 31.23 -2.55 -15.18
CA GLU A 65 32.49 -2.14 -15.82
C GLU A 65 32.45 -2.28 -17.35
N GLY A 66 33.06 -1.31 -18.04
CA GLY A 66 33.08 -1.25 -19.51
C GLY A 66 31.80 -0.71 -20.16
N LYS A 67 30.75 -0.38 -19.39
CA LYS A 67 29.54 0.26 -19.93
C LYS A 67 29.64 1.79 -19.87
N ALA A 68 29.32 2.45 -20.98
CA ALA A 68 29.18 3.90 -21.05
C ALA A 68 27.69 4.29 -21.23
N PRO A 69 27.18 5.30 -20.50
CA PRO A 69 27.82 5.96 -19.35
C PRO A 69 27.88 5.04 -18.13
N ARG A 70 28.93 5.16 -17.30
CA ARG A 70 29.10 4.33 -16.09
C ARG A 70 28.11 4.70 -14.99
N ARG A 71 27.89 5.99 -14.75
CA ARG A 71 26.95 6.48 -13.75
C ARG A 71 25.81 7.24 -14.41
N LEU A 72 24.61 6.96 -13.93
CA LEU A 72 23.37 7.57 -14.34
C LEU A 72 22.64 8.10 -13.12
N VAL A 73 21.90 9.18 -13.31
CA VAL A 73 20.92 9.66 -12.32
C VAL A 73 19.57 9.65 -12.99
N VAL A 74 18.64 8.85 -12.48
CA VAL A 74 17.27 8.78 -12.99
C VAL A 74 16.38 9.70 -12.16
N SER A 75 15.77 10.67 -12.81
CA SER A 75 14.74 11.55 -12.24
C SER A 75 13.34 11.06 -12.62
N ILE A 76 12.43 10.97 -11.67
CA ILE A 76 11.01 10.63 -11.88
C ILE A 76 10.15 11.76 -11.31
N SER A 77 9.51 12.55 -12.18
CA SER A 77 8.62 13.63 -11.74
C SER A 77 7.25 13.10 -11.34
N GLU A 78 6.83 13.30 -10.09
CA GLU A 78 5.46 12.98 -9.67
C GLU A 78 4.43 13.98 -10.17
N ILE A 79 4.86 15.13 -10.71
CA ILE A 79 3.98 16.15 -11.26
C ILE A 79 3.53 15.75 -12.66
N SER A 80 4.48 15.39 -13.53
CA SER A 80 4.21 15.08 -14.94
C SER A 80 4.19 13.59 -15.26
N GLY A 81 4.80 12.75 -14.43
CA GLY A 81 5.06 11.34 -14.74
C GLY A 81 6.28 11.10 -15.62
N ALA A 82 6.98 12.14 -16.07
CA ALA A 82 8.17 11.98 -16.89
C ALA A 82 9.31 11.30 -16.11
N ILE A 83 9.88 10.26 -16.72
CA ILE A 83 11.11 9.61 -16.26
C ILE A 83 12.23 9.98 -17.22
N CYS A 84 13.38 10.38 -16.68
CA CYS A 84 14.55 10.76 -17.47
C CYS A 84 15.83 10.27 -16.78
N ALA A 85 16.63 9.49 -17.49
CA ALA A 85 17.97 9.12 -17.06
C ALA A 85 18.97 10.15 -17.60
N HIS A 86 19.77 10.74 -16.72
CA HIS A 86 20.78 11.73 -17.04
C HIS A 86 22.17 11.10 -16.94
N ALA A 87 23.05 11.43 -17.88
CA ALA A 87 24.48 11.12 -17.79
C ALA A 87 25.26 12.41 -17.49
N PRO A 88 26.22 12.42 -16.54
CA PRO A 88 26.88 13.66 -16.10
C PRO A 88 27.55 14.52 -17.19
N ALA A 89 27.88 13.92 -18.33
CA ALA A 89 28.57 14.57 -19.45
C ALA A 89 27.67 14.77 -20.69
N GLN A 90 26.37 14.49 -20.60
CA GLN A 90 25.44 14.63 -21.71
C GLN A 90 24.26 15.51 -21.29
N ASP A 91 23.93 16.46 -22.15
CA ASP A 91 22.72 17.26 -21.98
C ASP A 91 21.50 16.44 -22.41
N GLY A 92 20.47 16.42 -21.57
CA GLY A 92 19.20 15.76 -21.83
C GLY A 92 19.13 14.30 -21.38
N CYS A 93 18.02 13.65 -21.74
CA CYS A 93 17.71 12.29 -21.31
C CYS A 93 18.40 11.26 -22.19
N VAL A 94 19.27 10.43 -21.61
CA VAL A 94 19.87 9.29 -22.32
C VAL A 94 18.92 8.10 -22.42
N ALA A 95 17.96 8.01 -21.49
CA ALA A 95 16.80 7.13 -21.54
C ALA A 95 15.58 7.86 -20.95
N SER A 96 14.39 7.54 -21.43
CA SER A 96 13.15 8.13 -20.95
C SER A 96 12.09 7.07 -20.69
N GLY A 97 11.12 7.41 -19.87
CA GLY A 97 9.95 6.60 -19.57
C GLY A 97 8.77 7.48 -19.15
N ASP A 98 7.62 6.87 -18.94
CA ASP A 98 6.40 7.57 -18.52
C ASP A 98 5.68 6.78 -17.43
N ALA A 99 5.47 7.42 -16.29
CA ALA A 99 4.72 6.93 -15.14
C ALA A 99 3.38 7.67 -14.95
N SER A 100 2.94 8.49 -15.92
CA SER A 100 1.73 9.32 -15.82
C SER A 100 0.49 8.50 -15.44
N ALA A 101 0.25 7.38 -16.11
CA ALA A 101 -0.89 6.51 -15.84
C ALA A 101 -0.87 5.93 -14.41
N LEU A 102 0.30 5.51 -13.92
CA LEU A 102 0.47 5.00 -12.56
C LEU A 102 0.23 6.10 -11.52
N LEU A 103 0.76 7.29 -11.74
CA LEU A 103 0.58 8.43 -10.84
C LEU A 103 -0.87 8.89 -10.81
N GLU A 104 -1.57 8.92 -11.95
CA GLU A 104 -2.99 9.23 -12.00
C GLU A 104 -3.82 8.17 -11.26
N ALA A 105 -3.49 6.89 -11.41
CA ALA A 105 -4.13 5.82 -10.63
C ALA A 105 -3.91 6.01 -9.12
N GLU A 106 -2.69 6.33 -8.69
CA GLU A 106 -2.35 6.57 -7.29
C GLU A 106 -3.02 7.83 -6.72
N ARG A 107 -3.12 8.91 -7.51
CA ARG A 107 -3.89 10.12 -7.15
C ARG A 107 -5.37 9.79 -6.98
N GLY A 108 -5.94 9.05 -7.93
CA GLY A 108 -7.32 8.58 -7.87
C GLY A 108 -7.56 7.75 -6.61
N ARG A 109 -6.64 6.83 -6.28
CA ARG A 109 -6.69 6.01 -5.07
C ARG A 109 -6.64 6.83 -3.79
N ARG A 110 -5.70 7.79 -3.67
CA ARG A 110 -5.62 8.69 -2.49
C ARG A 110 -6.87 9.52 -2.33
N LYS A 111 -7.43 10.03 -3.42
CA LYS A 111 -8.70 10.76 -3.40
C LYS A 111 -9.84 9.89 -2.90
N ALA A 112 -9.93 8.64 -3.39
CA ALA A 112 -10.95 7.68 -2.96
C ALA A 112 -10.80 7.30 -1.48
N LEU A 113 -9.57 7.12 -0.99
CA LEU A 113 -9.28 6.87 0.42
C LEU A 113 -9.62 8.07 1.31
N ALA A 114 -9.27 9.29 0.89
CA ALA A 114 -9.62 10.50 1.62
C ALA A 114 -11.14 10.70 1.68
N GLU A 115 -11.85 10.30 0.62
CA GLU A 115 -13.32 10.29 0.60
C GLU A 115 -13.89 9.23 1.55
N ALA A 116 -13.40 7.99 1.50
CA ALA A 116 -13.78 6.95 2.43
C ALA A 116 -13.51 7.35 3.89
N ALA A 117 -12.41 8.07 4.16
CA ALA A 117 -12.10 8.56 5.50
C ALA A 117 -13.14 9.55 6.05
N ARG A 118 -13.83 10.29 5.18
CA ARG A 118 -14.91 11.21 5.53
C ARG A 118 -16.28 10.53 5.51
N ASN A 119 -16.49 9.65 4.53
CA ASN A 119 -17.74 8.97 4.24
C ASN A 119 -17.47 7.45 4.17
N PRO A 120 -17.27 6.79 5.33
CA PRO A 120 -16.88 5.40 5.35
C PRO A 120 -17.95 4.52 4.69
N PRO A 121 -17.53 3.45 3.99
CA PRO A 121 -18.44 2.40 3.53
C PRO A 121 -19.28 1.85 4.68
N PRO A 122 -20.51 1.38 4.40
CA PRO A 122 -21.34 0.77 5.43
C PRO A 122 -20.68 -0.50 5.98
N ASP A 123 -20.97 -0.81 7.24
CA ASP A 123 -20.60 -2.08 7.89
C ASP A 123 -19.10 -2.46 7.74
N LEU A 124 -18.20 -1.61 8.25
CA LEU A 124 -16.75 -1.90 8.25
C LEU A 124 -16.39 -3.19 8.99
N GLN A 125 -17.21 -3.60 9.97
CA GLN A 125 -17.04 -4.85 10.71
C GLN A 125 -17.30 -6.07 9.81
N GLY A 126 -18.37 -6.03 9.01
CA GLY A 126 -18.64 -7.02 7.98
C GLY A 126 -17.57 -7.08 6.90
N ALA A 127 -17.01 -5.93 6.50
CA ALA A 127 -15.89 -5.90 5.54
C ALA A 127 -14.66 -6.66 6.07
N MET A 128 -14.24 -6.37 7.32
CA MET A 128 -13.13 -7.10 7.94
C MET A 128 -13.42 -8.60 8.04
N ALA A 129 -14.61 -8.97 8.52
CA ALA A 129 -15.01 -10.38 8.65
C ALA A 129 -15.03 -11.11 7.30
N ALA A 130 -15.56 -10.49 6.25
CA ALA A 130 -15.58 -11.05 4.90
C ALA A 130 -14.17 -11.30 4.35
N LEU A 131 -13.24 -10.37 4.57
CA LEU A 131 -11.84 -10.54 4.16
C LEU A 131 -11.15 -11.68 4.91
N ILE A 132 -11.35 -11.80 6.22
CA ILE A 132 -10.80 -12.90 7.03
C ILE A 132 -11.34 -14.24 6.55
N ARG A 133 -12.65 -14.35 6.32
CA ARG A 133 -13.28 -15.56 5.78
C ARG A 133 -12.69 -15.94 4.43
N TYR A 134 -12.46 -14.96 3.56
CA TYR A 134 -11.80 -15.20 2.28
C TYR A 134 -10.39 -15.77 2.48
N GLN A 135 -9.59 -15.20 3.39
CA GLN A 135 -8.23 -15.66 3.67
C GLN A 135 -8.16 -17.03 4.35
N ALA A 136 -9.25 -17.51 4.95
CA ALA A 136 -9.34 -18.85 5.53
C ALA A 136 -9.69 -19.94 4.50
N LYS A 137 -10.09 -19.57 3.27
CA LYS A 137 -10.34 -20.54 2.18
C LYS A 137 -9.02 -21.14 1.66
N PRO A 138 -9.05 -22.34 1.04
CA PRO A 138 -7.85 -22.96 0.48
C PRO A 138 -7.04 -21.99 -0.40
N GLY A 139 -5.73 -21.90 -0.13
CA GLY A 139 -4.82 -20.99 -0.82
C GLY A 139 -4.72 -19.58 -0.21
N GLY A 140 -5.58 -19.24 0.75
CA GLY A 140 -5.45 -18.01 1.53
C GLY A 140 -4.43 -18.14 2.67
N PHE A 141 -3.93 -17.01 3.18
CA PHE A 141 -2.90 -16.98 4.23
C PHE A 141 -3.31 -17.73 5.49
N LEU A 142 -4.58 -17.66 5.88
CA LEU A 142 -5.10 -18.28 7.10
C LEU A 142 -5.46 -19.76 6.92
N SER A 143 -5.36 -20.29 5.70
CA SER A 143 -5.71 -21.69 5.42
C SER A 143 -4.65 -22.70 5.84
N GLY A 144 -3.41 -22.24 6.09
CA GLY A 144 -2.25 -23.10 6.35
C GLY A 144 -2.23 -23.82 7.71
N GLY A 145 -3.21 -23.59 8.59
CA GLY A 145 -3.39 -24.31 9.86
C GLY A 145 -2.33 -24.04 10.96
N ASN A 146 -1.27 -23.31 10.66
CA ASN A 146 -0.14 -23.08 11.57
C ASN A 146 -0.32 -21.85 12.49
N LEU A 147 -1.42 -21.10 12.35
CA LEU A 147 -1.71 -19.94 13.16
C LEU A 147 -2.67 -20.29 14.29
N ALA A 148 -2.21 -20.14 15.52
CA ALA A 148 -3.03 -20.24 16.72
C ALA A 148 -3.88 -18.98 16.90
N SER A 149 -3.29 -17.79 16.72
CA SER A 149 -4.01 -16.52 16.89
C SER A 149 -3.71 -15.49 15.81
N ILE A 150 -4.71 -14.68 15.47
CA ILE A 150 -4.54 -13.48 14.65
C ILE A 150 -5.10 -12.26 15.36
N TYR A 151 -4.40 -11.13 15.19
CA TYR A 151 -4.75 -9.85 15.78
C TYR A 151 -5.13 -8.90 14.66
N VAL A 152 -6.39 -8.45 14.64
CA VAL A 152 -6.95 -7.76 13.47
C VAL A 152 -7.38 -6.35 13.82
N SER A 153 -6.92 -5.39 13.04
CA SER A 153 -7.42 -4.01 13.08
C SER A 153 -7.51 -3.41 11.69
N MET A 154 -8.42 -2.44 11.54
CA MET A 154 -8.53 -1.59 10.37
C MET A 154 -7.92 -0.22 10.64
N HIS A 155 -7.14 0.29 9.69
CA HIS A 155 -6.43 1.57 9.80
C HIS A 155 -7.01 2.62 8.87
N TRP A 156 -7.15 3.83 9.39
CA TRP A 156 -7.51 5.00 8.60
C TRP A 156 -6.28 5.57 7.87
N PRO A 157 -6.45 6.09 6.64
CA PRO A 157 -5.34 6.66 5.88
C PRO A 157 -4.77 7.96 6.48
N ASP A 158 -5.50 8.61 7.39
CA ASP A 158 -5.09 9.83 8.11
C ASP A 158 -4.57 9.55 9.53
N ALA A 159 -4.20 8.30 9.83
CA ALA A 159 -3.62 7.87 11.10
C ALA A 159 -4.51 8.13 12.34
N ARG A 160 -5.83 8.20 12.16
CA ARG A 160 -6.78 8.08 13.28
C ARG A 160 -6.62 6.72 13.97
N GLU A 161 -7.19 6.63 15.18
CA GLU A 161 -7.24 5.40 15.94
C GLU A 161 -7.77 4.24 15.09
N SER A 162 -7.06 3.11 15.13
CA SER A 162 -7.42 1.91 14.40
C SER A 162 -8.75 1.34 14.92
N LEU A 163 -9.58 0.86 14.01
CA LEU A 163 -10.82 0.18 14.35
C LEU A 163 -10.55 -1.31 14.57
N ASP A 164 -10.73 -1.79 15.80
CA ASP A 164 -10.70 -3.22 16.09
C ASP A 164 -11.97 -3.95 15.62
N LEU A 165 -11.84 -5.27 15.44
CA LEU A 165 -13.01 -6.13 15.35
C LEU A 165 -13.83 -6.10 16.65
N SER A 166 -15.14 -5.95 16.51
CA SER A 166 -16.07 -6.03 17.63
C SER A 166 -16.19 -7.47 18.16
N SER A 167 -16.61 -7.61 19.42
CA SER A 167 -16.86 -8.93 20.01
C SER A 167 -17.87 -9.77 19.22
N ASP A 168 -18.86 -9.12 18.59
CA ASP A 168 -19.86 -9.81 17.76
C ASP A 168 -19.27 -10.27 16.43
N ALA A 169 -18.43 -9.46 15.79
CA ALA A 169 -17.71 -9.85 14.58
C ALA A 169 -16.72 -11.00 14.86
N ILE A 170 -16.02 -10.97 16.00
CA ILE A 170 -15.16 -12.09 16.43
C ILE A 170 -16.00 -13.34 16.66
N ARG A 171 -17.16 -13.22 17.30
CA ARG A 171 -18.07 -14.37 17.54
C ARG A 171 -18.55 -14.97 16.22
N SER A 172 -18.85 -14.15 15.23
CA SER A 172 -19.32 -14.62 13.92
C SER A 172 -18.26 -15.36 13.12
N LEU A 173 -16.98 -15.31 13.51
CA LEU A 173 -15.85 -15.97 12.84
C LEU A 173 -15.34 -17.21 13.59
N ARG A 174 -16.01 -17.66 14.66
CA ARG A 174 -15.57 -18.80 15.48
C ARG A 174 -15.49 -20.12 14.73
N ASP A 175 -16.25 -20.27 13.66
CA ASP A 175 -16.24 -21.44 12.79
C ASP A 175 -14.89 -21.65 12.08
N LEU A 176 -14.06 -20.60 11.97
CA LEU A 176 -12.73 -20.67 11.35
C LEU A 176 -11.70 -21.41 12.20
N ARG A 177 -12.01 -21.71 13.48
CA ARG A 177 -11.11 -22.41 14.42
C ARG A 177 -9.74 -21.75 14.63
N ILE A 178 -9.61 -20.46 14.35
CA ILE A 178 -8.45 -19.62 14.65
C ILE A 178 -8.86 -18.65 15.76
N ARG A 179 -7.98 -18.39 16.74
CA ARG A 179 -8.27 -17.40 17.78
C ARG A 179 -8.11 -15.99 17.20
N ILE A 180 -9.22 -15.28 17.03
CA ILE A 180 -9.21 -13.91 16.53
C ILE A 180 -9.30 -12.94 17.71
N LEU A 181 -8.38 -11.97 17.72
CA LEU A 181 -8.24 -10.96 18.77
C LEU A 181 -8.24 -9.54 18.17
N PRO A 182 -8.60 -8.52 18.96
CA PRO A 182 -8.45 -7.12 18.57
C PRO A 182 -6.98 -6.79 18.26
N GLY A 183 -6.75 -5.99 17.20
CA GLY A 183 -5.41 -5.54 16.81
C GLY A 183 -4.75 -4.67 17.86
N SER A 184 -5.50 -3.91 18.65
CA SER A 184 -4.98 -3.15 19.80
C SER A 184 -4.29 -3.99 20.87
N GLN A 185 -4.58 -5.30 20.93
CA GLN A 185 -3.91 -6.24 21.85
C GLN A 185 -2.61 -6.80 21.29
N TRP A 186 -2.26 -6.45 20.05
CA TRP A 186 -1.02 -6.88 19.43
C TRP A 186 0.18 -6.20 20.11
N ILE A 187 1.10 -7.01 20.61
CA ILE A 187 2.39 -6.54 21.10
C ILE A 187 3.44 -7.09 20.14
N PRO A 188 4.03 -6.26 19.26
CA PRO A 188 5.08 -6.72 18.37
C PRO A 188 6.28 -7.19 19.22
N PRO A 189 6.93 -8.30 18.85
CA PRO A 189 8.10 -8.77 19.58
C PRO A 189 9.23 -7.76 19.43
N ALA A 190 10.13 -7.74 20.41
CA ALA A 190 11.34 -6.93 20.30
C ALA A 190 12.23 -7.45 19.15
N GLY A 191 12.49 -6.59 18.17
CA GLY A 191 13.32 -6.88 16.99
C GLY A 191 12.64 -7.74 15.92
N ASN A 192 13.42 -8.23 14.96
CA ASN A 192 12.93 -9.02 13.81
C ASN A 192 12.63 -10.49 14.13
N LYS A 193 12.16 -10.79 15.35
CA LYS A 193 11.89 -12.17 15.76
C LYS A 193 10.58 -12.67 15.17
N HIS A 194 10.58 -13.93 14.74
CA HIS A 194 9.37 -14.64 14.36
C HIS A 194 8.40 -14.71 15.55
N VAL A 195 7.11 -14.47 15.31
CA VAL A 195 6.07 -14.49 16.36
C VAL A 195 5.41 -15.86 16.55
N GLY A 196 6.02 -16.91 15.99
CA GLY A 196 5.53 -18.28 16.09
C GLY A 196 4.16 -18.41 15.45
N GLU A 197 3.22 -18.95 16.21
CA GLU A 197 1.85 -19.25 15.75
C GLU A 197 0.91 -18.02 15.78
N ASN A 198 1.45 -16.80 15.93
CA ASN A 198 0.67 -15.58 15.96
C ASN A 198 0.93 -14.70 14.74
N ALA A 199 -0.06 -13.93 14.30
CA ALA A 199 0.14 -12.92 13.26
C ALA A 199 -0.69 -11.66 13.54
N SER A 200 -0.18 -10.50 13.14
CA SER A 200 -1.01 -9.31 13.00
C SER A 200 -1.56 -9.23 11.58
N VAL A 201 -2.81 -8.79 11.45
CA VAL A 201 -3.49 -8.53 10.18
C VAL A 201 -3.98 -7.09 10.21
N ASN A 202 -3.42 -6.28 9.32
CA ASN A 202 -3.72 -4.86 9.21
C ASN A 202 -4.55 -4.64 7.96
N ILE A 203 -5.77 -4.15 8.11
CA ILE A 203 -6.72 -3.92 7.02
C ILE A 203 -6.82 -2.42 6.77
N GLY A 204 -6.70 -1.98 5.53
CA GLY A 204 -6.94 -0.60 5.14
C GLY A 204 -8.43 -0.31 5.00
N LEU A 205 -8.81 0.95 5.13
CA LEU A 205 -10.18 1.37 4.85
C LEU A 205 -10.58 1.06 3.39
N PRO A 206 -11.77 0.47 3.12
CA PRO A 206 -12.20 0.21 1.76
C PRO A 206 -12.42 1.50 0.96
N ALA A 207 -11.71 1.63 -0.17
CA ALA A 207 -11.80 2.78 -1.06
C ALA A 207 -12.69 2.44 -2.27
N ARG A 208 -13.72 3.24 -2.52
CA ARG A 208 -14.66 2.98 -3.62
C ARG A 208 -13.98 3.19 -4.98
N ARG A 209 -14.14 2.22 -5.87
CA ARG A 209 -13.69 2.23 -7.27
C ARG A 209 -14.78 2.81 -8.19
N ALA A 210 -14.39 3.17 -9.42
CA ALA A 210 -15.31 3.71 -10.43
C ALA A 210 -16.42 2.72 -10.82
N ASP A 211 -16.12 1.42 -10.80
CA ASP A 211 -17.06 0.32 -11.07
C ASP A 211 -18.03 0.01 -9.90
N GLY A 212 -17.94 0.77 -8.80
CA GLY A 212 -18.77 0.59 -7.60
C GLY A 212 -18.30 -0.49 -6.64
N THR A 213 -17.25 -1.24 -6.97
CA THR A 213 -16.55 -2.12 -6.00
C THR A 213 -15.64 -1.31 -5.08
N PHE A 214 -14.99 -1.97 -4.13
CA PHE A 214 -14.08 -1.35 -3.17
C PHE A 214 -12.71 -2.02 -3.24
N GLU A 215 -11.66 -1.21 -3.34
CA GLU A 215 -10.30 -1.68 -3.12
C GLU A 215 -9.99 -1.67 -1.62
N VAL A 216 -9.46 -2.77 -1.10
CA VAL A 216 -9.04 -2.95 0.28
C VAL A 216 -7.61 -3.44 0.29
N ARG A 217 -6.68 -2.58 0.67
CA ARG A 217 -5.30 -2.99 0.96
C ARG A 217 -5.25 -3.64 2.32
N TYR A 218 -4.55 -4.74 2.46
CA TYR A 218 -4.33 -5.36 3.75
C TYR A 218 -2.97 -6.03 3.78
N GLY A 219 -2.44 -6.27 4.97
CA GLY A 219 -1.20 -7.00 5.13
C GLY A 219 -1.25 -7.88 6.35
N TYR A 220 -0.42 -8.92 6.34
CA TYR A 220 -0.18 -9.73 7.51
C TYR A 220 1.30 -9.70 7.86
N TRP A 221 1.60 -9.85 9.14
CA TRP A 221 2.95 -9.94 9.64
C TRP A 221 3.04 -11.03 10.70
N CYS A 222 3.87 -12.04 10.43
CA CYS A 222 4.24 -13.09 11.38
C CYS A 222 5.77 -13.20 11.59
N GLY A 223 6.53 -12.22 11.11
CA GLY A 223 7.99 -12.15 11.17
C GLY A 223 8.57 -11.60 9.87
N SER A 224 9.89 -11.36 9.83
CA SER A 224 10.55 -10.74 8.66
C SER A 224 10.55 -11.59 7.38
N LEU A 225 10.25 -12.89 7.48
CA LEU A 225 10.12 -13.83 6.36
C LEU A 225 8.66 -14.27 6.14
N CYS A 226 7.73 -13.57 6.80
CA CYS A 226 6.32 -13.89 6.83
C CYS A 226 5.51 -12.59 6.89
N ALA A 227 5.83 -11.69 5.97
CA ALA A 227 5.05 -10.50 5.76
C ALA A 227 4.61 -10.44 4.31
N ALA A 228 3.37 -10.02 4.09
CA ALA A 228 2.91 -9.69 2.76
C ALA A 228 1.98 -8.49 2.82
N THR A 229 1.96 -7.75 1.71
CA THR A 229 0.94 -6.77 1.41
C THR A 229 0.11 -7.29 0.25
N CYS A 230 -1.19 -7.18 0.38
CA CYS A 230 -2.17 -7.67 -0.57
C CYS A 230 -3.19 -6.58 -0.89
N VAL A 231 -3.80 -6.70 -2.06
CA VAL A 231 -4.93 -5.89 -2.48
C VAL A 231 -6.12 -6.82 -2.71
N ALA A 232 -7.25 -6.50 -2.12
CA ALA A 232 -8.52 -7.17 -2.37
C ALA A 232 -9.49 -6.22 -3.07
N VAL A 233 -10.25 -6.75 -4.02
CA VAL A 233 -11.44 -6.09 -4.57
C VAL A 233 -12.65 -6.70 -3.88
N MET A 234 -13.47 -5.87 -3.26
CA MET A 234 -14.63 -6.26 -2.47
C MET A 234 -15.90 -5.62 -3.00
N ARG A 235 -17.04 -6.26 -2.76
CA ARG A 235 -18.37 -5.73 -3.07
C ARG A 235 -19.25 -5.83 -1.83
N HIS A 236 -20.14 -4.86 -1.69
CA HIS A 236 -21.21 -4.86 -0.69
C HIS A 236 -22.55 -4.83 -1.42
N ASP A 237 -23.32 -5.91 -1.32
CA ASP A 237 -24.65 -6.03 -1.92
C ASP A 237 -25.68 -6.54 -0.90
N ALA A 238 -26.83 -7.05 -1.36
CA ALA A 238 -27.89 -7.54 -0.47
C ALA A 238 -27.46 -8.72 0.42
N ALA A 239 -26.41 -9.46 0.05
CA ALA A 239 -25.83 -10.52 0.85
C ALA A 239 -24.73 -10.02 1.81
N GLY A 240 -24.43 -8.72 1.78
CA GLY A 240 -23.37 -8.09 2.57
C GLY A 240 -22.02 -8.07 1.83
N TRP A 241 -20.94 -7.99 2.61
CA TRP A 241 -19.58 -7.90 2.08
C TRP A 241 -19.07 -9.26 1.56
N HIS A 242 -18.44 -9.25 0.39
CA HIS A 242 -17.68 -10.39 -0.10
C HIS A 242 -16.47 -9.93 -0.94
N VAL A 243 -15.43 -10.77 -0.95
CA VAL A 243 -14.23 -10.56 -1.77
C VAL A 243 -14.48 -11.11 -3.18
N VAL A 244 -14.26 -10.27 -4.19
CA VAL A 244 -14.36 -10.60 -5.62
C VAL A 244 -13.02 -11.17 -6.12
N SER A 245 -11.92 -10.52 -5.77
CA SER A 245 -10.57 -10.98 -6.09
C SER A 245 -9.58 -10.49 -5.03
N SER A 246 -8.43 -11.14 -4.95
CA SER A 246 -7.32 -10.68 -4.14
C SER A 246 -5.99 -11.12 -4.73
N GLU A 247 -5.01 -10.23 -4.69
CA GLU A 247 -3.67 -10.44 -5.21
C GLU A 247 -2.61 -9.98 -4.21
N VAL A 248 -1.44 -10.59 -4.28
CA VAL A 248 -0.27 -10.19 -3.50
C VAL A 248 0.44 -9.05 -4.22
N GLU A 249 0.62 -7.92 -3.54
CA GLU A 249 1.38 -6.77 -4.05
C GLU A 249 2.87 -6.91 -3.73
N SER A 250 3.22 -7.41 -2.54
CA SER A 250 4.61 -7.64 -2.12
C SER A 250 4.71 -8.69 -1.01
N MET A 251 5.88 -9.34 -0.91
CA MET A 251 6.21 -10.32 0.14
C MET A 251 7.66 -10.15 0.60
N SER A 252 7.92 -10.48 1.87
CA SER A 252 9.25 -10.51 2.50
C SER A 252 9.79 -11.92 2.63
#